data_AF-A0A9P0ZLV3-F1
#
_entry.id   AF-A0A9P0ZLV3-F1
#
_cell.length_a   1.000
_cell.length_b   1.000
_cell.length_c   1.000
_cell.angle_alpha   90.00
_cell.angle_beta   90.00
_cell.angle_gamma   90.00
#
_symmetry.space_group_name_H-M   'P 1'
#
loop_
_entity.id
_entity.type
_entity.pdbx_description
1 polymer ?
#
loop_
_entity_poly.entity_id
_entity_poly.type
_entity_poly.pdbx_seq_one_letter_code
_entity_poly.pdbx_strand_id
1 'polypeptide(L)'
;MKGKGSPLISRRIHNKTVTFSAVLTLGLLFFLFLLRIALLVHESTVICTSLGCLGWRLSSGGDSALLREELTRALLEVTSIDGYVKGIRGEDGSTSVTASFNDLVKEMSPNRQENIKTFAIKAKATILKMEQIAQSIKKHESFYWHMASHGVPKWMQCLSLKLAAQYSMNATARSRLPSPEYFPRLIDASLQHLVLFTDNVLAASVVISSVIKSAMSPERMVFHVVTDKKTYTAMHAWFAINPIGSAVVEVKGLHQYDFPHRVSIGIKQMLEIHRLVWGQKFDGIKKTVDPFSVLNHLHIYIPQI
;
A
#
# COMPACT_ATOMS: atom_id res chain seq x y z
N MET A 1 -9.34 -22.14 -86.58
CA MET A 1 -8.97 -22.70 -85.25
C MET A 1 -8.07 -21.66 -84.59
N LYS A 2 -8.52 -20.90 -83.57
CA LYS A 2 -8.69 -21.25 -82.13
C LYS A 2 -7.32 -21.50 -81.49
N GLY A 3 -6.86 -20.86 -80.41
CA GLY A 3 -7.31 -19.85 -79.44
C GLY A 3 -6.03 -19.47 -78.64
N LYS A 4 -5.98 -18.74 -77.53
CA LYS A 4 -6.92 -18.40 -76.45
C LYS A 4 -6.36 -17.16 -75.73
N GLY A 5 -7.27 -16.35 -75.20
CA GLY A 5 -6.97 -15.17 -74.39
C GLY A 5 -6.56 -15.48 -72.94
N SER A 6 -5.85 -14.51 -72.37
CA SER A 6 -5.41 -14.37 -70.99
C SER A 6 -6.53 -13.92 -70.04
N PRO A 7 -6.62 -14.43 -68.79
CA PRO A 7 -7.52 -13.87 -67.78
C PRO A 7 -6.79 -12.99 -66.75
N LEU A 8 -7.47 -11.91 -66.36
CA LEU A 8 -7.16 -11.01 -65.24
C LEU A 8 -7.67 -11.62 -63.93
N ILE A 9 -6.78 -11.81 -62.93
CA ILE A 9 -7.16 -12.13 -61.55
C ILE A 9 -6.39 -11.20 -60.59
N SER A 10 -7.00 -10.07 -60.25
CA SER A 10 -6.66 -9.29 -59.05
C SER A 10 -7.86 -8.43 -58.68
N ARG A 11 -8.62 -8.83 -57.64
CA ARG A 11 -9.54 -7.92 -56.88
C ARG A 11 -10.35 -8.55 -55.73
N ARG A 12 -10.34 -9.87 -55.50
CA ARG A 12 -11.32 -10.49 -54.57
C ARG A 12 -10.90 -10.59 -53.10
N ILE A 13 -9.62 -10.40 -52.77
CA ILE A 13 -9.09 -10.68 -51.41
C ILE A 13 -9.03 -9.41 -50.53
N HIS A 14 -8.87 -8.22 -51.12
CA HIS A 14 -8.75 -6.97 -50.36
C HIS A 14 -10.06 -6.52 -49.68
N ASN A 15 -11.22 -6.82 -50.27
CA ASN A 15 -12.52 -6.39 -49.73
C ASN A 15 -12.88 -7.08 -48.40
N LYS A 16 -12.46 -8.32 -48.16
CA LYS A 16 -12.82 -9.06 -46.93
C LYS A 16 -12.06 -8.58 -45.70
N THR A 17 -10.80 -8.20 -45.85
CA THR A 17 -9.96 -7.69 -44.75
C THR A 17 -10.38 -6.29 -44.34
N VAL A 18 -10.76 -5.44 -45.31
CA VAL A 18 -11.29 -4.09 -45.05
C VAL A 18 -12.64 -4.15 -44.33
N THR A 19 -13.55 -5.06 -44.73
CA THR A 19 -14.83 -5.21 -44.04
C THR A 19 -14.67 -5.74 -42.62
N PHE A 20 -13.74 -6.67 -42.37
CA PHE A 20 -13.49 -7.19 -41.03
C PHE A 20 -12.90 -6.13 -40.11
N SER A 21 -11.93 -5.34 -40.62
CA SER A 21 -11.36 -4.20 -39.87
C SER A 21 -12.42 -3.14 -39.55
N ALA A 22 -13.29 -2.80 -40.51
CA ALA A 22 -14.37 -1.84 -40.29
C ALA A 22 -15.38 -2.32 -39.23
N VAL A 23 -15.80 -3.58 -39.28
CA VAL A 23 -16.72 -4.17 -38.29
C VAL A 23 -16.08 -4.20 -36.90
N LEU A 24 -14.80 -4.54 -36.80
CA LEU A 24 -14.07 -4.53 -35.54
C LEU A 24 -13.98 -3.11 -34.95
N THR A 25 -13.67 -2.11 -35.78
CA THR A 25 -13.61 -0.71 -35.33
C THR A 25 -14.98 -0.18 -34.90
N LEU A 26 -16.05 -0.56 -35.59
CA LEU A 26 -17.41 -0.16 -35.24
C LEU A 26 -17.87 -0.83 -33.93
N GLY A 27 -17.53 -2.10 -33.75
CA GLY A 27 -17.78 -2.83 -32.50
C GLY A 27 -17.04 -2.21 -31.31
N LEU A 28 -15.78 -1.81 -31.50
CA LEU A 28 -14.99 -1.14 -30.46
C LEU A 28 -15.58 0.22 -30.09
N LEU A 29 -16.00 1.03 -31.08
CA LEU A 29 -16.64 2.32 -30.83
C LEU A 29 -17.98 2.18 -30.10
N PHE A 30 -18.79 1.19 -30.48
CA PHE A 30 -20.05 0.90 -29.80
C PHE A 30 -19.83 0.46 -28.35
N PHE A 31 -18.83 -0.38 -28.10
CA PHE A 31 -18.45 -0.78 -26.74
C PHE A 31 -17.98 0.41 -25.89
N LEU A 32 -17.16 1.30 -26.45
CA LEU A 32 -16.71 2.52 -25.76
C LEU A 32 -17.89 3.48 -25.48
N PHE A 33 -18.87 3.56 -26.38
CA PHE A 33 -20.07 4.35 -26.18
C PHE A 33 -20.94 3.78 -25.04
N LEU A 34 -21.12 2.46 -24.98
CA LEU A 34 -21.81 1.80 -23.86
C LEU A 34 -21.06 2.02 -22.53
N LEU A 35 -19.73 1.95 -22.54
CA LEU A 35 -18.92 2.25 -21.36
C LEU A 35 -19.08 3.70 -20.90
N ARG A 36 -19.16 4.65 -21.84
CA ARG A 36 -19.43 6.07 -21.56
C ARG A 36 -20.81 6.28 -20.95
N ILE A 37 -21.84 5.63 -21.47
CA ILE A 37 -23.19 5.69 -20.90
C ILE A 37 -23.20 5.06 -19.50
N ALA A 38 -22.56 3.90 -19.30
CA ALA A 38 -22.48 3.26 -18.00
C ALA A 38 -21.75 4.14 -16.97
N LEU A 39 -20.67 4.82 -17.37
CA LEU A 39 -19.96 5.78 -16.53
C LEU A 39 -20.81 7.03 -16.23
N LEU A 40 -21.54 7.57 -17.21
CA LEU A 40 -22.46 8.70 -17.00
C LEU A 40 -23.62 8.32 -16.07
N VAL A 41 -24.18 7.11 -16.21
CA VAL A 41 -25.21 6.58 -15.32
C VAL A 41 -24.65 6.42 -13.91
N HIS A 42 -23.44 5.89 -13.77
CA HIS A 42 -22.78 5.75 -12.47
C HIS A 42 -22.46 7.11 -11.83
N GLU A 43 -21.98 8.10 -12.59
CA GLU A 43 -21.79 9.47 -12.10
C GLU A 43 -23.12 10.16 -11.75
N SER A 44 -24.20 9.88 -12.49
CA SER A 44 -25.54 10.38 -12.14
C SER A 44 -26.14 9.72 -10.88
N THR A 45 -25.62 8.57 -10.44
CA THR A 45 -25.93 8.04 -9.10
C THR A 45 -25.09 8.67 -7.98
N VAL A 46 -23.99 9.36 -8.32
CA VAL A 46 -23.10 10.04 -7.36
C VAL A 46 -23.41 11.54 -7.24
N ILE A 47 -24.17 12.12 -8.18
CA ILE A 47 -24.62 13.51 -8.12
C ILE A 47 -26.16 13.56 -8.00
N CYS A 48 -26.66 13.20 -6.82
CA CYS A 48 -27.96 13.67 -6.36
C CYS A 48 -27.79 15.11 -5.85
N THR A 49 -27.65 16.09 -6.75
CA THR A 49 -27.80 17.51 -6.40
C THR A 49 -29.11 18.07 -6.92
N SER A 50 -30.02 18.25 -5.96
CA SER A 50 -30.84 19.46 -5.77
C SER A 50 -32.20 19.64 -6.43
N LEU A 51 -32.67 18.85 -7.41
CA LEU A 51 -34.04 19.13 -7.95
C LEU A 51 -35.00 17.93 -8.14
N GLY A 52 -34.57 16.69 -7.91
CA GLY A 52 -35.42 15.49 -8.12
C GLY A 52 -36.09 14.90 -6.88
N CYS A 53 -35.76 15.36 -5.66
CA CYS A 53 -36.26 14.77 -4.41
C CYS A 53 -37.48 15.49 -3.81
N LEU A 54 -38.06 16.49 -4.48
CA LEU A 54 -39.22 17.24 -4.01
C LEU A 54 -40.57 16.55 -4.32
N GLY A 55 -40.59 15.22 -4.33
CA GLY A 55 -41.75 14.44 -4.76
C GLY A 55 -42.72 14.00 -3.67
N TRP A 56 -42.32 13.97 -2.39
CA TRP A 56 -43.21 13.52 -1.29
C TRP A 56 -42.87 14.18 0.05
N ARG A 57 -43.43 15.38 0.28
CA ARG A 57 -43.81 15.86 1.63
C ARG A 57 -45.00 16.80 1.49
N LEU A 58 -46.21 16.30 1.74
CA LEU A 58 -47.38 17.12 2.00
C LEU A 58 -47.98 16.72 3.37
N SER A 59 -48.16 17.75 4.21
CA SER A 59 -48.95 17.83 5.46
C SER A 59 -48.47 17.09 6.71
N SER A 60 -47.57 17.74 7.47
CA SER A 60 -47.60 17.80 8.95
C SER A 60 -46.72 18.97 9.40
N GLY A 61 -47.30 20.18 9.48
CA GLY A 61 -46.57 21.45 9.37
C GLY A 61 -46.47 22.33 10.63
N GLY A 62 -46.94 21.89 11.81
CA GLY A 62 -46.85 22.68 13.05
C GLY A 62 -45.92 22.03 14.08
N ASP A 63 -46.29 20.82 14.52
CA ASP A 63 -45.62 20.16 15.64
C ASP A 63 -44.20 19.70 15.30
N SER A 64 -43.97 19.26 14.06
CA SER A 64 -42.62 18.82 13.64
C SER A 64 -41.59 19.94 13.63
N ALA A 65 -41.99 21.19 13.39
CA ALA A 65 -41.06 22.32 13.37
C ALA A 65 -40.67 22.72 14.80
N LEU A 66 -41.65 22.78 15.70
CA LEU A 66 -41.47 23.06 17.12
C LEU A 66 -40.61 21.99 17.81
N LEU A 67 -40.87 20.72 17.54
CA LEU A 67 -40.09 19.60 18.08
C LEU A 67 -38.64 19.63 17.58
N ARG A 68 -38.43 20.04 16.32
CA ARG A 68 -37.09 20.17 15.73
C ARG A 68 -36.31 21.32 16.35
N GLU A 69 -36.98 22.42 16.68
CA GLU A 69 -36.37 23.57 17.35
C GLU A 69 -36.05 23.28 18.82
N GLU A 70 -36.96 22.62 19.56
CA GLU A 70 -36.70 22.14 20.92
C GLU A 70 -35.54 21.13 20.97
N LEU A 71 -35.48 20.19 20.02
CA LEU A 71 -34.39 19.23 19.93
C LEU A 71 -33.05 19.92 19.62
N THR A 72 -33.06 20.91 18.72
CA THR A 72 -31.87 21.69 18.36
C THR A 72 -31.37 22.48 19.57
N ARG A 73 -32.28 23.08 20.34
CA ARG A 73 -31.97 23.77 21.60
C ARG A 73 -31.41 22.82 22.64
N ALA A 74 -32.01 21.64 22.82
CA ALA A 74 -31.53 20.62 23.76
C ALA A 74 -30.14 20.09 23.39
N LEU A 75 -29.86 19.89 22.09
CA LEU A 75 -28.52 19.51 21.62
C LEU A 75 -27.50 20.62 21.88
N LEU A 76 -27.84 21.88 21.63
CA LEU A 76 -26.97 23.04 21.90
C LEU A 76 -26.70 23.21 23.41
N GLU A 77 -27.71 23.04 24.27
CA GLU A 77 -27.54 23.04 25.74
C GLU A 77 -26.54 21.95 26.17
N VAL A 78 -26.67 20.73 25.64
CA VAL A 78 -25.74 19.62 25.92
C VAL A 78 -24.35 19.87 25.31
N THR A 79 -24.22 20.77 24.34
CA THR A 79 -22.92 21.16 23.74
C THR A 79 -22.09 22.01 24.71
N SER A 80 -22.74 22.82 25.55
CA SER A 80 -22.07 23.64 26.59
C SER A 80 -21.54 22.81 27.77
N ILE A 81 -22.03 21.58 27.95
CA ILE A 81 -21.62 20.67 29.02
C ILE A 81 -20.62 19.65 28.46
N ASP A 82 -19.44 20.13 28.06
CA ASP A 82 -18.32 19.28 27.63
C ASP A 82 -17.87 18.30 28.75
N GLY A 83 -18.20 18.63 30.01
CA GLY A 83 -17.87 17.83 31.20
C GLY A 83 -18.68 16.55 31.39
N TYR A 84 -19.90 16.42 30.85
CA TYR A 84 -20.78 15.26 31.16
C TYR A 84 -20.45 14.01 30.32
N VAL A 85 -19.84 14.19 29.13
CA VAL A 85 -19.38 13.07 28.29
C VAL A 85 -18.23 12.31 28.96
N LYS A 86 -17.43 12.98 29.80
CA LYS A 86 -16.39 12.34 30.62
C LYS A 86 -16.96 11.54 31.79
N GLY A 87 -18.17 11.87 32.26
CA GLY A 87 -18.88 11.19 33.37
C GLY A 87 -19.64 9.92 32.98
N ILE A 88 -19.89 9.68 31.68
CA ILE A 88 -20.42 8.39 31.17
C ILE A 88 -19.29 7.35 31.00
N ARG A 89 -18.05 7.70 31.35
CA ARG A 89 -16.95 6.75 31.53
C ARG A 89 -16.94 6.27 32.99
N GLY A 90 -18.07 5.74 33.44
CA GLY A 90 -18.22 5.14 34.76
C GLY A 90 -17.55 3.78 34.85
N GLU A 91 -16.98 3.52 36.02
CA GLU A 91 -16.16 2.39 36.44
C GLU A 91 -16.94 1.06 36.57
N ASP A 92 -18.17 0.97 36.04
CA ASP A 92 -18.97 -0.25 35.95
C ASP A 92 -19.72 -0.28 34.61
N GLY A 93 -19.44 -1.30 33.81
CA GLY A 93 -19.84 -1.44 32.40
C GLY A 93 -21.32 -1.67 32.11
N SER A 94 -22.23 -0.87 32.67
CA SER A 94 -23.66 -0.93 32.38
C SER A 94 -24.29 0.47 32.30
N THR A 95 -24.05 1.15 31.19
CA THR A 95 -25.00 2.12 30.62
C THR A 95 -24.93 1.93 29.12
N SER A 96 -26.01 1.43 28.51
CA SER A 96 -26.04 0.96 27.12
C SER A 96 -25.94 2.12 26.13
N VAL A 97 -24.74 2.70 25.97
CA VAL A 97 -24.42 3.54 24.83
C VAL A 97 -24.43 2.62 23.62
N THR A 98 -25.55 2.62 22.91
CA THR A 98 -25.82 1.79 21.74
C THR A 98 -24.67 1.89 20.74
N ALA A 99 -24.13 0.74 20.34
CA ALA A 99 -22.94 0.67 19.49
C ALA A 99 -23.26 1.02 18.02
N SER A 100 -24.53 0.97 17.64
CA SER A 100 -25.01 1.16 16.27
C SER A 100 -26.21 2.11 16.20
N PHE A 101 -26.30 2.85 15.10
CA PHE A 101 -27.45 3.70 14.78
C PHE A 101 -28.78 2.92 14.81
N ASN A 102 -28.77 1.66 14.36
CA ASN A 102 -29.95 0.81 14.37
C ASN A 102 -30.42 0.49 15.78
N ASP A 103 -29.50 0.37 16.74
CA ASP A 103 -29.85 0.13 18.13
C ASP A 103 -30.43 1.40 18.75
N LEU A 104 -29.88 2.59 18.41
CA LEU A 104 -30.47 3.87 18.79
C LEU A 104 -31.91 3.99 18.24
N VAL A 105 -32.14 3.63 16.98
CA VAL A 105 -33.48 3.63 16.35
C VAL A 105 -34.43 2.62 16.98
N LYS A 106 -33.94 1.44 17.34
CA LYS A 106 -34.74 0.42 18.03
C LYS A 106 -35.15 0.88 19.43
N GLU A 107 -34.29 1.64 20.09
CA GLU A 107 -34.55 2.24 21.40
C GLU A 107 -35.52 3.43 21.33
N MET A 108 -35.71 4.02 20.14
CA MET A 108 -36.73 5.04 19.83
C MET A 108 -38.15 4.47 19.62
N SER A 109 -38.38 3.15 19.80
CA SER A 109 -39.69 2.53 19.64
C SER A 109 -40.74 3.17 20.59
N PRO A 110 -41.98 3.45 20.12
CA PRO A 110 -42.96 4.33 20.78
C PRO A 110 -43.40 3.95 22.20
N ASN A 111 -42.99 2.78 22.72
CA ASN A 111 -43.29 2.33 24.07
C ASN A 111 -42.40 2.94 25.17
N ARG A 112 -41.45 3.81 24.85
CA ARG A 112 -40.60 4.52 25.82
C ARG A 112 -40.64 6.03 25.61
N GLN A 113 -41.44 6.72 26.41
CA GLN A 113 -41.41 8.18 26.55
C GLN A 113 -40.17 8.59 27.36
N GLU A 114 -39.02 8.71 26.70
CA GLU A 114 -37.85 9.39 27.29
C GLU A 114 -37.94 10.90 27.00
N ASN A 115 -37.57 11.73 27.99
CA ASN A 115 -37.53 13.19 27.86
C ASN A 115 -36.65 13.62 26.67
N ILE A 116 -37.05 14.68 25.94
CA ILE A 116 -36.31 15.20 24.76
C ILE A 116 -34.84 15.51 25.06
N LYS A 117 -34.53 15.89 26.31
CA LYS A 117 -33.16 16.14 26.81
C LYS A 117 -32.36 14.84 26.93
N THR A 118 -32.94 13.79 27.50
CA THR A 118 -32.31 12.45 27.61
C THR A 118 -32.03 11.89 26.22
N PHE A 119 -32.97 12.07 25.30
CA PHE A 119 -32.79 11.71 23.89
C PHE A 119 -31.64 12.47 23.23
N ALA A 120 -31.58 13.80 23.40
CA ALA A 120 -30.50 14.63 22.85
C ALA A 120 -29.12 14.19 23.37
N ILE A 121 -29.01 13.87 24.67
CA ILE A 121 -27.77 13.37 25.29
C ILE A 121 -27.36 12.03 24.68
N LYS A 122 -28.30 11.09 24.54
CA LYS A 122 -28.05 9.75 24.02
C LYS A 122 -27.67 9.77 22.54
N ALA A 123 -28.40 10.53 21.73
CA ALA A 123 -28.09 10.73 20.31
C ALA A 123 -26.69 11.34 20.13
N LYS A 124 -26.34 12.36 20.93
CA LYS A 124 -24.99 12.95 20.92
C LYS A 124 -23.91 11.93 21.28
N ALA A 125 -24.13 11.13 22.34
CA ALA A 125 -23.20 10.08 22.75
C ALA A 125 -23.01 9.02 21.66
N THR A 126 -24.08 8.59 21.00
CA THR A 126 -24.02 7.66 19.87
C THR A 126 -23.25 8.25 18.68
N ILE A 127 -23.50 9.52 18.32
CA ILE A 127 -22.77 10.21 17.23
C ILE A 127 -21.28 10.29 17.54
N LEU A 128 -20.89 10.72 18.76
CA LEU A 128 -19.49 10.80 19.17
C LEU A 128 -18.81 9.42 19.16
N LYS A 129 -19.51 8.37 19.60
CA LYS A 129 -19.01 6.99 19.54
C LYS A 129 -18.83 6.51 18.09
N MET A 130 -19.78 6.79 17.21
CA MET A 130 -19.67 6.45 15.79
C MET A 130 -18.52 7.21 15.12
N GLU A 131 -18.28 8.48 15.49
CA GLU A 131 -17.14 9.25 15.02
C GLU A 131 -15.81 8.60 15.47
N GLN A 132 -15.69 8.21 16.73
CA GLN A 132 -14.50 7.51 17.24
C GLN A 132 -14.27 6.17 16.51
N ILE A 133 -15.33 5.40 16.25
CA ILE A 133 -15.26 4.16 15.46
C ILE A 133 -14.79 4.45 14.04
N ALA A 134 -15.35 5.46 13.38
CA ALA A 134 -14.97 5.83 12.02
C ALA A 134 -13.51 6.30 11.94
N GLN A 135 -13.03 7.09 12.91
CA GLN A 135 -11.63 7.50 13.01
C GLN A 135 -10.71 6.28 13.23
N SER A 136 -11.12 5.33 14.09
CA SER A 136 -10.38 4.08 14.29
C SER A 136 -10.29 3.25 13.00
N ILE A 137 -11.40 3.08 12.28
CA ILE A 137 -11.43 2.35 11.00
C ILE A 137 -10.49 3.02 9.99
N LYS A 138 -10.54 4.35 9.84
CA LYS A 138 -9.61 5.08 8.94
C LYS A 138 -8.15 4.88 9.32
N LYS A 139 -7.83 4.87 10.60
CA LYS A 139 -6.48 4.60 11.12
C LYS A 139 -6.03 3.16 10.79
N HIS A 140 -6.90 2.18 10.96
CA HIS A 140 -6.65 0.79 10.54
C HIS A 140 -6.48 0.66 9.03
N GLU A 141 -7.33 1.30 8.25
CA GLU A 141 -7.26 1.29 6.78
C GLU A 141 -5.92 1.87 6.30
N SER A 142 -5.51 3.03 6.82
CA SER A 142 -4.21 3.63 6.52
C SER A 142 -3.04 2.73 6.90
N PHE A 143 -3.13 2.04 8.04
CA PHE A 143 -2.13 1.05 8.47
C PHE A 143 -2.03 -0.10 7.46
N TYR A 144 -3.16 -0.70 7.09
CA TYR A 144 -3.18 -1.82 6.14
C TYR A 144 -2.71 -1.43 4.75
N TRP A 145 -3.05 -0.24 4.27
CA TRP A 145 -2.52 0.30 3.02
C TRP A 145 -1.00 0.42 3.05
N HIS A 146 -0.46 0.97 4.14
CA HIS A 146 0.99 1.07 4.31
C HIS A 146 1.65 -0.32 4.39
N MET A 147 1.06 -1.27 5.11
CA MET A 147 1.55 -2.65 5.15
C MET A 147 1.51 -3.31 3.76
N ALA A 148 0.44 -3.08 2.99
CA ALA A 148 0.28 -3.64 1.66
C ALA A 148 1.27 -3.02 0.67
N SER A 149 1.55 -1.72 0.76
CA SER A 149 2.53 -1.05 -0.11
C SER A 149 3.97 -1.52 0.15
N HIS A 150 4.29 -1.87 1.39
CA HIS A 150 5.58 -2.48 1.76
C HIS A 150 5.57 -4.02 1.71
N GLY A 151 4.42 -4.62 1.41
CA GLY A 151 4.23 -6.06 1.42
C GLY A 151 5.01 -6.71 0.28
N VAL A 152 5.91 -7.62 0.62
CA VAL A 152 6.62 -8.44 -0.36
C VAL A 152 5.66 -9.52 -0.91
N PRO A 153 5.56 -9.72 -2.24
CA PRO A 153 4.77 -10.81 -2.81
C PRO A 153 5.11 -12.16 -2.18
N LYS A 154 4.10 -13.01 -1.94
CA LYS A 154 4.27 -14.30 -1.22
C LYS A 154 5.40 -15.17 -1.77
N TRP A 155 5.56 -15.19 -3.09
CA TRP A 155 6.59 -15.99 -3.76
C TRP A 155 8.01 -15.47 -3.48
N MET A 156 8.21 -14.15 -3.40
CA MET A 156 9.48 -13.53 -3.00
C MET A 156 9.78 -13.82 -1.54
N GLN A 157 8.77 -13.76 -0.67
CA GLN A 157 8.94 -14.11 0.74
C GLN A 157 9.35 -15.59 0.89
N CYS A 158 8.72 -16.49 0.14
CA CYS A 158 9.07 -17.92 0.11
C CYS A 158 10.51 -18.14 -0.37
N LEU A 159 10.95 -17.44 -1.42
CA LEU A 159 12.33 -17.50 -1.89
C LEU A 159 13.31 -17.07 -0.79
N SER A 160 13.08 -15.93 -0.14
CA SER A 160 13.94 -15.45 0.96
C SER A 160 14.01 -16.45 2.12
N LEU A 161 12.88 -17.05 2.50
CA LEU A 161 12.84 -18.08 3.55
C LEU A 161 13.60 -19.34 3.14
N LYS A 162 13.46 -19.80 1.89
CA LYS A 162 14.22 -20.94 1.36
C LYS A 162 15.72 -20.66 1.35
N LEU A 163 16.14 -19.47 0.92
CA LEU A 163 17.55 -19.08 0.89
C LEU A 163 18.12 -18.92 2.30
N ALA A 164 17.35 -18.38 3.25
CA ALA A 164 17.75 -18.33 4.65
C ALA A 164 17.92 -19.74 5.25
N ALA A 165 17.02 -20.68 4.91
CA ALA A 165 17.18 -22.08 5.28
C ALA A 165 18.43 -22.71 4.65
N GLN A 166 18.72 -22.41 3.38
CA GLN A 166 19.96 -22.84 2.72
C GLN A 166 21.19 -22.26 3.42
N TYR A 167 21.19 -20.98 3.77
CA TYR A 167 22.27 -20.36 4.54
C TYR A 167 22.55 -21.12 5.85
N SER A 168 21.51 -21.55 6.56
CA SER A 168 21.65 -22.29 7.81
C SER A 168 22.21 -23.70 7.61
N MET A 169 21.77 -24.41 6.57
CA MET A 169 22.00 -25.85 6.41
C MET A 169 23.15 -26.18 5.44
N ASN A 170 23.49 -25.29 4.52
CA ASN A 170 24.43 -25.53 3.43
C ASN A 170 25.73 -24.75 3.65
N ALA A 171 26.87 -25.45 3.71
CA ALA A 171 28.18 -24.82 3.89
C ALA A 171 28.57 -23.93 2.69
N THR A 172 28.20 -24.34 1.47
CA THR A 172 28.44 -23.55 0.24
C THR A 172 27.68 -22.23 0.29
N ALA A 173 26.46 -22.21 0.83
CA ALA A 173 25.66 -21.00 1.00
C ALA A 173 26.25 -20.00 2.02
N ARG A 174 27.21 -20.45 2.85
CA ARG A 174 27.99 -19.66 3.80
C ARG A 174 29.42 -19.42 3.33
N SER A 175 29.76 -19.82 2.11
CA SER A 175 31.07 -19.56 1.55
C SER A 175 31.33 -18.06 1.48
N ARG A 176 32.59 -17.66 1.62
CA ARG A 176 32.95 -16.23 1.61
C ARG A 176 32.65 -15.63 0.26
N LEU A 177 32.00 -14.47 0.26
CA LEU A 177 31.75 -13.66 -0.92
C LEU A 177 32.52 -12.34 -0.82
N PRO A 178 33.53 -12.13 -1.68
CA PRO A 178 34.04 -13.04 -2.69
C PRO A 178 34.98 -14.12 -2.11
N SER A 179 35.37 -15.10 -2.93
CA SER A 179 36.43 -16.06 -2.57
C SER A 179 37.71 -15.34 -2.13
N PRO A 180 38.51 -15.91 -1.20
CA PRO A 180 39.69 -15.24 -0.64
C PRO A 180 40.68 -14.72 -1.69
N GLU A 181 40.79 -15.41 -2.83
CA GLU A 181 41.62 -15.02 -3.98
C GLU A 181 41.24 -13.68 -4.60
N TYR A 182 39.96 -13.29 -4.56
CA TYR A 182 39.45 -12.05 -5.12
C TYR A 182 39.31 -10.94 -4.08
N PHE A 183 39.63 -11.19 -2.81
CA PHE A 183 39.51 -10.19 -1.74
C PHE A 183 40.32 -8.90 -2.02
N PRO A 184 41.56 -8.94 -2.55
CA PRO A 184 42.30 -7.72 -2.88
C PRO A 184 41.60 -6.82 -3.90
N ARG A 185 40.74 -7.40 -4.75
CA ARG A 185 40.00 -6.68 -5.79
C ARG A 185 38.90 -5.80 -5.22
N LEU A 186 38.48 -6.02 -3.96
CA LEU A 186 37.46 -5.19 -3.31
C LEU A 186 37.93 -3.77 -2.99
N ILE A 187 39.24 -3.54 -2.95
CA ILE A 187 39.85 -2.24 -2.59
C ILE A 187 40.67 -1.64 -3.76
N ASP A 188 40.70 -2.31 -4.90
CA ASP A 188 41.48 -1.89 -6.05
C ASP A 188 40.78 -0.79 -6.85
N ALA A 189 41.23 0.44 -6.68
CA ALA A 189 40.67 1.61 -7.37
C ALA A 189 40.76 1.58 -8.91
N SER A 190 41.54 0.64 -9.51
CA SER A 190 41.62 0.48 -10.96
C SER A 190 40.45 -0.32 -11.56
N LEU A 191 39.65 -0.95 -10.71
CA LEU A 191 38.43 -1.70 -11.08
C LEU A 191 37.19 -0.81 -11.03
N GLN A 192 36.13 -1.25 -11.70
CA GLN A 192 34.85 -0.54 -11.70
C GLN A 192 33.99 -1.05 -10.54
N HIS A 193 33.85 -0.23 -9.50
CA HIS A 193 33.02 -0.54 -8.34
C HIS A 193 31.59 -0.03 -8.52
N LEU A 194 30.63 -0.94 -8.47
CA LEU A 194 29.19 -0.64 -8.52
C LEU A 194 28.56 -1.02 -7.19
N VAL A 195 27.85 -0.09 -6.57
CA VAL A 195 27.15 -0.33 -5.31
C VAL A 195 25.65 -0.45 -5.58
N LEU A 196 25.05 -1.55 -5.12
CA LEU A 196 23.64 -1.82 -5.26
C LEU A 196 22.98 -1.91 -3.89
N PHE A 197 22.09 -0.97 -3.59
CA PHE A 197 21.26 -0.99 -2.39
C PHE A 197 19.93 -1.66 -2.72
N THR A 198 19.71 -2.88 -2.22
CA THR A 198 18.44 -3.57 -2.42
C THR A 198 18.17 -4.66 -1.37
N ASP A 199 16.91 -4.83 -1.00
CA ASP A 199 16.41 -5.93 -0.19
C ASP A 199 15.80 -7.05 -1.06
N ASN A 200 15.77 -6.88 -2.38
CA ASN A 200 15.23 -7.81 -3.35
C ASN A 200 16.34 -8.62 -4.03
N VAL A 201 16.46 -9.89 -3.63
CA VAL A 201 17.46 -10.84 -4.13
C VAL A 201 17.40 -11.01 -5.65
N LEU A 202 16.18 -11.08 -6.22
CA LEU A 202 16.02 -11.28 -7.65
C LEU A 202 16.35 -10.03 -8.45
N ALA A 203 15.94 -8.86 -7.95
CA ALA A 203 16.34 -7.60 -8.57
C ALA A 203 17.87 -7.49 -8.61
N ALA A 204 18.54 -7.81 -7.50
CA ALA A 204 20.01 -7.83 -7.44
C ALA A 204 20.60 -8.78 -8.48
N SER A 205 20.11 -10.02 -8.52
CA SER A 205 20.58 -11.03 -9.46
C SER A 205 20.41 -10.60 -10.91
N VAL A 206 19.24 -10.05 -11.26
CA VAL A 206 18.92 -9.63 -12.64
C VAL A 206 19.76 -8.43 -13.05
N VAL A 207 19.89 -7.42 -12.18
CA VAL A 207 20.72 -6.24 -12.45
C VAL A 207 22.17 -6.66 -12.69
N ILE A 208 22.77 -7.42 -11.77
CA ILE A 208 24.17 -7.83 -11.89
C ILE A 208 24.38 -8.69 -13.14
N SER A 209 23.51 -9.68 -13.39
CA SER A 209 23.62 -10.54 -14.57
C SER A 209 23.48 -9.75 -15.88
N SER A 210 22.58 -8.77 -15.92
CA SER A 210 22.37 -7.92 -17.09
C SER A 210 23.57 -7.01 -17.35
N VAL A 211 24.14 -6.41 -16.31
CA VAL A 211 25.33 -5.55 -16.43
C VAL A 211 26.51 -6.36 -16.94
N ILE A 212 26.77 -7.54 -16.36
CA ILE A 212 27.86 -8.42 -16.79
C ILE A 212 27.70 -8.85 -18.25
N LYS A 213 26.47 -9.20 -18.65
CA LYS A 213 26.18 -9.60 -20.03
C LYS A 213 26.35 -8.45 -21.03
N SER A 214 26.11 -7.21 -20.60
CA SER A 214 26.20 -6.01 -21.45
C SER A 214 27.59 -5.37 -21.43
N ALA A 215 28.44 -5.72 -20.47
CA ALA A 215 29.74 -5.11 -20.27
C ALA A 215 30.76 -5.60 -21.31
N MET A 216 31.64 -4.70 -21.75
CA MET A 216 32.78 -5.07 -22.60
C MET A 216 33.87 -5.83 -21.82
N SER A 217 34.03 -5.51 -20.53
CA SER A 217 35.05 -6.08 -19.65
C SER A 217 34.44 -6.43 -18.28
N PRO A 218 33.59 -7.46 -18.19
CA PRO A 218 32.94 -7.85 -16.94
C PRO A 218 33.95 -8.25 -15.85
N GLU A 219 35.12 -8.77 -16.24
CA GLU A 219 36.24 -9.11 -15.37
C GLU A 219 36.84 -7.91 -14.66
N ARG A 220 36.52 -6.68 -15.04
CA ARG A 220 36.96 -5.47 -14.32
C ARG A 220 35.91 -4.93 -13.34
N MET A 221 34.77 -5.59 -13.22
CA MET A 221 33.65 -5.11 -12.40
C MET A 221 33.64 -5.75 -11.01
N VAL A 222 33.34 -4.93 -10.01
CA VAL A 222 33.16 -5.32 -8.61
C VAL A 222 31.81 -4.79 -8.14
N PHE A 223 30.92 -5.69 -7.76
CA PHE A 223 29.58 -5.35 -7.26
C PHE A 223 29.55 -5.43 -5.74
N HIS A 224 29.18 -4.34 -5.08
CA HIS A 224 28.91 -4.29 -3.65
C HIS A 224 27.41 -4.25 -3.43
N VAL A 225 26.82 -5.38 -3.05
CA VAL A 225 25.39 -5.48 -2.73
C VAL A 225 25.20 -5.17 -1.25
N VAL A 226 24.51 -4.06 -0.99
CA VAL A 226 24.14 -3.61 0.35
C VAL A 226 22.68 -3.92 0.59
N THR A 227 22.39 -4.62 1.69
CA THR A 227 21.03 -5.07 2.01
C THR A 227 20.72 -4.93 3.49
N ASP A 228 19.45 -5.03 3.88
CA ASP A 228 19.06 -4.98 5.29
C ASP A 228 19.56 -6.21 6.07
N LYS A 229 19.65 -6.08 7.40
CA LYS A 229 19.94 -7.21 8.29
C LYS A 229 19.00 -8.41 8.07
N LYS A 230 17.71 -8.15 7.83
CA LYS A 230 16.69 -9.18 7.65
C LYS A 230 16.83 -9.97 6.34
N THR A 231 17.40 -9.36 5.31
CA THR A 231 17.53 -9.94 3.96
C THR A 231 18.96 -10.41 3.65
N TYR A 232 19.93 -10.04 4.49
CA TYR A 232 21.35 -10.41 4.32
C TYR A 232 21.57 -11.90 4.09
N THR A 233 21.02 -12.77 4.94
CA THR A 233 21.26 -14.22 4.84
C THR A 233 20.77 -14.80 3.51
N ALA A 234 19.60 -14.36 3.06
CA ALA A 234 19.03 -14.77 1.78
C ALA A 234 19.85 -14.25 0.59
N MET A 235 20.22 -12.97 0.61
CA MET A 235 21.03 -12.34 -0.43
C MET A 235 22.41 -13.01 -0.55
N HIS A 236 23.07 -13.23 0.58
CA HIS A 236 24.38 -13.87 0.63
C HIS A 236 24.32 -15.31 0.12
N ALA A 237 23.36 -16.11 0.59
CA ALA A 237 23.18 -17.48 0.11
C ALA A 237 22.94 -17.55 -1.39
N TRP A 238 22.17 -16.61 -1.97
CA TRP A 238 21.92 -16.59 -3.41
C TRP A 238 23.20 -16.46 -4.21
N PHE A 239 24.03 -15.45 -3.93
CA PHE A 239 25.27 -15.23 -4.69
C PHE A 239 26.36 -16.26 -4.37
N ALA A 240 26.29 -16.91 -3.20
CA ALA A 240 27.20 -18.00 -2.85
C ALA A 240 26.87 -19.31 -3.59
N ILE A 241 25.59 -19.60 -3.80
CA ILE A 241 25.13 -20.80 -4.52
C ILE A 241 25.13 -20.57 -6.04
N ASN A 242 24.94 -19.33 -6.48
CA ASN A 242 24.88 -18.94 -7.89
C ASN A 242 26.08 -18.02 -8.22
N PRO A 243 27.30 -18.57 -8.32
CA PRO A 243 28.49 -17.77 -8.61
C PRO A 243 28.39 -17.15 -10.00
N ILE A 244 28.73 -15.86 -10.09
CA ILE A 244 28.67 -15.10 -11.34
C ILE A 244 30.10 -14.95 -11.86
N GLY A 245 30.49 -15.88 -12.73
CA GLY A 245 31.90 -16.22 -13.00
C GLY A 245 32.79 -15.13 -13.59
N SER A 246 32.24 -14.03 -14.10
CA SER A 246 33.03 -12.96 -14.71
C SER A 246 33.26 -11.75 -13.83
N ALA A 247 32.58 -11.59 -12.69
CA ALA A 247 32.73 -10.39 -11.85
C ALA A 247 32.86 -10.73 -10.36
N VAL A 248 33.40 -9.79 -9.59
CA VAL A 248 33.49 -9.95 -8.12
C VAL A 248 32.21 -9.44 -7.50
N VAL A 249 31.62 -10.20 -6.58
CA VAL A 249 30.43 -9.79 -5.83
C VAL A 249 30.71 -9.87 -4.33
N GLU A 250 30.55 -8.74 -3.65
CA GLU A 250 30.51 -8.64 -2.20
C GLU A 250 29.06 -8.41 -1.76
N VAL A 251 28.61 -9.14 -0.75
CA VAL A 251 27.30 -8.92 -0.13
C VAL A 251 27.52 -8.49 1.32
N LYS A 252 27.00 -7.32 1.68
CA LYS A 252 27.06 -6.79 3.05
C LYS A 252 25.68 -6.36 3.54
N GLY A 253 25.36 -6.76 4.76
CA GLY A 253 24.22 -6.24 5.50
C GLY A 253 24.56 -4.88 6.10
N LEU A 254 23.59 -3.97 6.20
CA LEU A 254 23.77 -2.67 6.87
C LEU A 254 24.30 -2.81 8.30
N HIS A 255 23.96 -3.89 9.00
CA HIS A 255 24.45 -4.20 10.34
C HIS A 255 25.94 -4.56 10.41
N GLN A 256 26.61 -4.79 9.27
CA GLN A 256 28.03 -5.11 9.17
C GLN A 256 28.88 -3.89 8.79
N TYR A 257 28.25 -2.74 8.53
CA TYR A 257 28.96 -1.50 8.22
C TYR A 257 29.25 -0.71 9.49
N ASP A 258 30.50 -0.31 9.66
CA ASP A 258 30.93 0.64 10.68
C ASP A 258 30.72 2.06 10.16
N PHE A 259 29.48 2.53 10.21
CA PHE A 259 29.14 3.88 9.76
C PHE A 259 29.90 4.93 10.59
N PRO A 260 30.41 6.00 9.94
CA PRO A 260 31.00 7.13 10.65
C PRO A 260 30.07 7.64 11.75
N HIS A 261 30.63 8.11 12.87
CA HIS A 261 29.86 8.47 14.07
C HIS A 261 28.69 9.43 13.75
N ARG A 262 28.89 10.40 12.86
CA ARG A 262 27.85 11.33 12.40
C ARG A 262 26.67 10.63 11.69
N VAL A 263 26.96 9.68 10.81
CA VAL A 263 25.94 8.92 10.08
C VAL A 263 25.19 7.99 11.03
N SER A 264 25.92 7.33 11.94
CA SER A 264 25.35 6.49 12.99
C SER A 264 24.35 7.24 13.88
N ILE A 265 24.67 8.48 14.27
CA ILE A 265 23.75 9.33 15.04
C ILE A 265 22.49 9.64 14.22
N GLY A 266 22.65 10.03 12.95
CA GLY A 266 21.53 10.32 12.06
C GLY A 266 20.58 9.13 11.89
N ILE A 267 21.13 7.93 11.64
CA ILE A 267 20.34 6.70 11.51
C ILE A 267 19.59 6.40 12.82
N LYS A 268 20.24 6.52 13.98
CA LYS A 268 19.60 6.28 15.30
C LYS A 268 18.48 7.27 15.60
N GLN A 269 18.72 8.57 15.38
CA GLN A 269 17.70 9.61 15.57
C GLN A 269 16.50 9.39 14.66
N MET A 270 16.76 9.09 13.39
CA MET A 270 15.71 8.80 12.42
C MET A 270 14.87 7.57 12.80
N LEU A 271 15.52 6.48 13.21
CA LEU A 271 14.83 5.27 13.69
C LEU A 271 13.96 5.58 14.91
N GLU A 272 14.45 6.37 15.86
CA GLU A 272 13.66 6.73 17.05
C GLU A 272 12.49 7.65 16.69
N ILE A 273 12.70 8.67 15.84
CA ILE A 273 11.62 9.54 15.35
C ILE A 273 10.56 8.70 14.63
N HIS A 274 10.97 7.79 13.74
CA HIS A 274 10.04 6.90 13.05
C HIS A 274 9.26 6.04 14.04
N ARG A 275 9.95 5.43 15.02
CA ARG A 275 9.31 4.59 16.05
C ARG A 275 8.30 5.38 16.89
N LEU A 276 8.62 6.63 17.23
CA LEU A 276 7.74 7.52 17.99
C LEU A 276 6.52 7.95 17.17
N VAL A 277 6.72 8.43 15.95
CA VAL A 277 5.64 8.84 15.04
C VAL A 277 4.74 7.66 14.70
N TRP A 278 5.32 6.52 14.35
CA TRP A 278 4.60 5.28 14.09
C TRP A 278 3.85 4.80 15.33
N GLY A 279 4.52 4.86 16.49
CA GLY A 279 3.96 4.49 17.78
C GLY A 279 2.73 5.30 18.14
N GLN A 280 2.79 6.63 17.97
CA GLN A 280 1.66 7.53 18.21
C GLN A 280 0.55 7.34 17.18
N LYS A 281 0.90 7.32 15.89
CA LYS A 281 -0.08 7.22 14.79
C LYS A 281 -0.85 5.90 14.83
N PHE A 282 -0.19 4.79 15.18
CA PHE A 282 -0.77 3.44 15.16
C PHE A 282 -0.89 2.79 16.54
N ASP A 283 -0.94 3.60 17.60
CA ASP A 283 -1.15 3.09 18.96
C ASP A 283 -2.44 2.26 19.06
N GLY A 284 -2.37 1.10 19.72
CA GLY A 284 -3.46 0.12 19.82
C GLY A 284 -3.54 -0.95 18.71
N ILE A 285 -2.84 -0.80 17.59
CA ILE A 285 -2.75 -1.84 16.55
C ILE A 285 -1.62 -2.81 16.95
N LYS A 286 -1.88 -4.13 17.02
CA LYS A 286 -0.87 -5.15 17.37
C LYS A 286 0.40 -4.96 16.51
N LYS A 287 1.47 -4.46 17.13
CA LYS A 287 2.78 -4.19 16.53
C LYS A 287 3.55 -5.50 16.35
N THR A 288 3.15 -6.33 15.39
CA THR A 288 3.87 -7.59 15.11
C THR A 288 4.96 -7.43 14.06
N VAL A 289 4.96 -6.34 13.29
CA VAL A 289 5.92 -6.10 12.20
C VAL A 289 6.37 -4.64 12.23
N ASP A 290 7.67 -4.42 12.32
CA ASP A 290 8.27 -3.13 12.00
C ASP A 290 8.43 -3.05 10.47
N PRO A 291 7.63 -2.23 9.76
CA PRO A 291 7.76 -2.11 8.31
C PRO A 291 9.04 -1.41 7.89
N PHE A 292 9.77 -0.80 8.84
CA PHE A 292 10.87 0.07 8.53
C PHE A 292 12.08 -0.71 8.00
N SER A 293 12.51 -0.35 6.81
CA SER A 293 13.78 -0.75 6.21
C SER A 293 14.71 0.45 6.27
N VAL A 294 15.86 0.31 6.94
CA VAL A 294 16.88 1.36 6.98
C VAL A 294 17.42 1.61 5.57
N LEU A 295 17.48 0.57 4.73
CA LEU A 295 17.88 0.65 3.33
C LEU A 295 17.01 1.63 2.51
N ASN A 296 15.69 1.59 2.69
CA ASN A 296 14.77 2.50 1.99
C ASN A 296 15.01 3.98 2.34
N HIS A 297 15.56 4.27 3.52
CA HIS A 297 15.89 5.64 3.93
C HIS A 297 17.33 6.04 3.57
N LEU A 298 18.28 5.09 3.53
CA LEU A 298 19.65 5.39 3.09
C LEU A 298 19.73 5.78 1.62
N HIS A 299 18.77 5.37 0.78
CA HIS A 299 18.59 5.90 -0.57
C HIS A 299 18.52 7.44 -0.63
N ILE A 300 18.14 8.11 0.46
CA ILE A 300 18.01 9.58 0.54
C ILE A 300 19.30 10.25 1.02
N TYR A 301 20.16 9.55 1.77
CA TYR A 301 21.38 10.11 2.38
C TYR A 301 22.66 9.83 1.61
N ILE A 302 22.60 9.03 0.55
CA ILE A 302 23.75 8.83 -0.33
C ILE A 302 23.79 10.02 -1.28
N PRO A 303 24.84 10.86 -1.24
CA PRO A 303 24.97 11.96 -2.18
C PRO A 303 24.95 11.38 -3.59
N GLN A 304 24.24 12.06 -4.50
CA GLN A 304 24.35 11.81 -5.93
C GLN A 304 25.84 11.80 -6.29
N ILE A 305 26.32 10.67 -6.80
CA ILE A 305 27.67 10.50 -7.32
C ILE A 305 27.72 11.19 -8.68
#